data_AF-A0A7U6QJS5-F1
#
_entry.id   AF-A0A7U6QJS5-F1
#
_cell.length_a   1.000
_cell.length_b   1.000
_cell.length_c   1.000
_cell.angle_alpha   90.00
_cell.angle_beta   90.00
_cell.angle_gamma   90.00
#
_symmetry.space_group_name_H-M   'P 1'
#
loop_
_entity.id
_entity.type
_entity.pdbx_description
1 polymer ?
#
loop_
_entity_poly.entity_id
_entity_poly.type
_entity_poly.pdbx_seq_one_letter_code
_entity_poly.pdbx_strand_id
1 'polypeptide(L)'
;MKKKKRKYYAIKSIDLKEVNLIVTSWEKCKQKVYHHTAVYKSFQTREEADAFLEGMTKAKQERFVNMAKYSMEKRKKERRTR
;
A
#
# COMPACT_ATOMS: atom_id res chain seq x y z
N MET A 1 18.38 -16.64 1.06
CA MET A 1 18.19 -15.24 1.50
C MET A 1 16.74 -14.80 1.27
N LYS A 2 15.96 -14.50 2.32
CA LYS A 2 14.59 -13.97 2.17
C LYS A 2 14.66 -12.49 1.78
N LYS A 3 14.40 -12.14 0.52
CA LYS A 3 14.29 -10.74 0.08
C LYS A 3 13.20 -10.06 0.92
N LYS A 4 13.56 -9.05 1.72
CA LYS A 4 12.59 -8.21 2.44
C LYS A 4 11.64 -7.61 1.41
N LYS A 5 10.35 -7.90 1.54
CA LYS A 5 9.32 -7.32 0.66
C LYS A 5 9.39 -5.81 0.81
N ARG A 6 9.70 -5.10 -0.29
CA ARG A 6 9.66 -3.64 -0.32
C ARG A 6 8.22 -3.22 -0.05
N LYS A 7 8.03 -2.34 0.92
CA LYS A 7 6.72 -1.74 1.22
C LYS A 7 6.68 -0.36 0.57
N TYR A 8 5.54 -0.03 -0.02
CA TYR A 8 5.23 1.30 -0.50
C TYR A 8 4.37 1.99 0.53
N TYR A 9 4.60 3.25 0.81
CA TYR A 9 3.84 4.05 1.77
C TYR A 9 3.21 5.20 0.99
N ALA A 10 1.89 5.23 0.91
CA ALA A 10 1.14 6.31 0.29
C ALA A 10 0.71 7.29 1.38
N ILE A 11 0.97 8.57 1.18
CA ILE A 11 0.60 9.69 2.06
C ILE A 11 -0.39 10.54 1.29
N LYS A 12 -1.66 10.51 1.71
CA LYS A 12 -2.75 11.23 1.07
C LYS A 12 -2.75 12.70 1.47
N SER A 13 -2.81 12.94 2.78
CA SER A 13 -2.82 14.30 3.33
C SER A 13 -1.94 14.41 4.58
N ILE A 14 -1.44 15.61 4.82
CA ILE A 14 -0.67 16.01 6.00
C ILE A 14 -1.21 17.38 6.43
N ASP A 15 -1.65 17.52 7.68
CA ASP A 15 -2.11 18.81 8.23
C ASP A 15 -3.19 19.46 7.34
N LEU A 16 -4.20 18.67 6.97
CA LEU A 16 -5.31 19.07 6.08
C LEU A 16 -4.90 19.43 4.65
N LYS A 17 -3.61 19.34 4.30
CA LYS A 17 -3.11 19.57 2.94
C LYS A 17 -2.95 18.25 2.19
N GLU A 18 -3.47 18.19 0.97
CA GLU A 18 -3.28 17.04 0.08
C GLU A 18 -1.84 17.03 -0.46
N VAL A 19 -1.15 15.91 -0.26
CA VAL A 19 0.28 15.76 -0.63
C VAL A 19 0.44 14.69 -1.69
N ASN A 20 -0.43 13.67 -1.71
CA ASN A 20 -0.46 12.59 -2.70
C ASN A 20 0.93 12.04 -3.05
N LEU A 21 1.68 11.62 -2.03
CA LEU A 21 3.06 11.19 -2.17
C LEU A 21 3.22 9.70 -1.87
N ILE A 22 3.97 8.99 -2.71
CA ILE A 22 4.36 7.59 -2.47
C ILE A 22 5.85 7.54 -2.11
N VAL A 23 6.18 6.94 -0.97
CA VAL A 23 7.56 6.72 -0.52
C VAL A 23 7.83 5.24 -0.31
N THR A 24 9.02 4.77 -0.68
CA THR A 24 9.44 3.36 -0.54
C THR A 24 10.19 3.07 0.77
N SER A 25 10.37 4.10 1.61
CA SER A 25 11.14 4.05 2.85
C SER A 25 10.32 4.57 4.01
N TRP A 26 10.31 3.81 5.11
CA TRP A 26 9.62 4.20 6.33
C TRP A 26 10.17 5.48 6.93
N GLU A 27 11.49 5.67 6.92
CA GLU A 27 12.14 6.85 7.52
C GLU A 27 11.66 8.15 6.88
N LYS A 28 11.55 8.19 5.55
CA LYS A 28 11.00 9.33 4.80
C LYS A 28 9.52 9.56 5.12
N CYS A 29 8.74 8.49 5.29
CA CYS A 29 7.34 8.60 5.69
C CYS A 29 7.24 9.19 7.10
N LYS A 30 7.97 8.59 8.06
CA LYS A 30 7.99 8.98 9.46
C LYS A 30 8.32 10.47 9.61
N GLN A 31 9.40 10.96 9.02
CA GLN A 31 9.77 12.38 9.13
C GLN A 31 8.64 13.35 8.74
N LYS A 32 7.81 12.98 7.74
CA LYS A 32 6.69 13.80 7.29
C LYS A 32 5.43 13.68 8.15
N VAL A 33 5.22 12.54 8.81
CA VAL A 33 3.99 12.27 9.59
C VAL A 33 4.18 12.41 11.10
N TYR A 34 5.41 12.40 11.61
CA TYR A 34 5.72 12.21 13.04
C TYR A 34 5.29 13.37 13.96
N HIS A 35 4.91 14.51 13.39
CA HIS A 35 4.36 15.66 14.14
C HIS A 35 3.11 16.27 13.49
N HIS A 36 2.52 15.56 12.53
CA HIS A 36 1.43 16.09 11.71
C HIS A 36 0.22 15.16 11.71
N THR A 37 -0.96 15.73 11.55
CA THR A 37 -2.18 14.93 11.34
C THR A 37 -2.19 14.44 9.89
N ALA A 38 -1.61 13.25 9.67
CA ALA A 38 -1.42 12.70 8.34
C ALA A 38 -2.25 11.43 8.09
N VAL A 39 -2.85 11.35 6.90
CA VAL A 39 -3.53 10.16 6.40
C VAL A 39 -2.58 9.41 5.48
N TYR A 40 -2.04 8.29 5.95
CA TYR A 40 -1.13 7.45 5.19
C TYR A 40 -1.44 5.96 5.32
N LYS A 41 -1.00 5.15 4.36
CA LYS A 41 -1.17 3.69 4.38
C LYS A 41 -0.01 2.98 3.67
N SER A 42 0.36 1.81 4.16
CA SER A 42 1.39 0.98 3.54
C SER A 42 0.80 -0.12 2.66
N PHE A 43 1.39 -0.34 1.50
CA PHE A 43 1.00 -1.30 0.47
C PHE A 43 2.17 -2.19 0.03
N GLN A 44 1.85 -3.32 -0.60
CA GLN A 44 2.85 -4.24 -1.13
C GLN A 44 3.27 -3.87 -2.56
N THR A 45 2.39 -3.21 -3.30
CA THR A 45 2.63 -2.77 -4.68
C THR A 45 2.53 -1.26 -4.80
N ARG A 46 3.20 -0.70 -5.82
CA ARG A 46 3.12 0.73 -6.15
C ARG A 46 1.73 1.11 -6.66
N GLU A 47 1.11 0.22 -7.43
CA GLU A 47 -0.23 0.42 -8.00
C GLU A 47 -1.30 0.57 -6.90
N GLU A 48 -1.24 -0.25 -5.84
CA GLU A 48 -2.14 -0.08 -4.69
C GLU A 48 -1.92 1.25 -3.95
N ALA A 49 -0.67 1.71 -3.87
CA ALA A 49 -0.34 2.99 -3.26
C ALA A 49 -0.88 4.16 -4.10
N ASP A 50 -0.79 4.07 -5.43
CA ASP A 50 -1.31 5.06 -6.36
C ASP A 50 -2.84 5.14 -6.30
N ALA A 51 -3.50 3.98 -6.34
CA ALA A 51 -4.95 3.83 -6.18
C ALA A 51 -5.52 4.49 -4.91
N PHE A 52 -4.75 4.44 -3.82
CA PHE A 52 -5.13 5.06 -2.55
C PHE A 52 -5.11 6.59 -2.63
N LEU A 53 -4.21 7.16 -3.43
CA LEU A 53 -4.08 8.60 -3.64
C LEU A 53 -5.09 9.13 -4.65
N GLU A 54 -5.32 8.39 -5.74
CA GLU A 54 -6.32 8.73 -6.76
C GLU A 54 -7.77 8.69 -6.23
N GLY A 55 -8.00 8.23 -4.99
CA GLY A 55 -9.33 8.19 -4.40
C GLY A 55 -10.24 7.17 -5.08
N MET A 56 -9.71 5.97 -5.36
CA MET A 56 -10.49 4.90 -6.00
C MET A 56 -11.82 4.63 -5.27
N THR A 57 -12.88 4.51 -6.07
CA THR A 57 -14.20 4.09 -5.59
C THR A 57 -14.14 2.70 -4.93
N LYS A 58 -15.03 2.44 -3.95
CA LYS A 58 -15.10 1.17 -3.22
C LYS A 58 -15.05 -0.07 -4.13
N ALA A 59 -15.73 -0.01 -5.28
CA ALA A 59 -15.77 -1.09 -6.26
C ALA A 59 -14.38 -1.44 -6.84
N LYS A 60 -13.55 -0.43 -7.11
CA LYS A 60 -12.20 -0.64 -7.65
C LYS A 60 -11.29 -1.21 -6.55
N GLN A 61 -11.42 -0.71 -5.31
CA GLN A 61 -10.71 -1.25 -4.14
C GLN A 61 -11.06 -2.73 -3.86
N GLU A 62 -12.32 -3.11 -3.95
CA GLU A 62 -12.76 -4.51 -3.76
C GLU A 62 -12.18 -5.45 -4.81
N ARG A 63 -12.11 -5.03 -6.08
CA ARG A 63 -11.47 -5.81 -7.16
C ARG A 63 -10.00 -6.07 -6.85
N PHE A 64 -9.25 -5.07 -6.39
CA PHE A 64 -7.85 -5.24 -5.99
C PHE A 64 -7.71 -6.21 -4.80
N VAL A 65 -8.55 -6.09 -3.78
CA VAL A 65 -8.53 -7.00 -2.62
C VAL A 65 -8.84 -8.44 -3.04
N ASN A 66 -9.81 -8.65 -3.94
CA ASN A 66 -10.15 -9.97 -4.46
C ASN A 66 -9.01 -10.56 -5.30
N MET A 67 -8.34 -9.74 -6.13
CA MET A 67 -7.16 -10.16 -6.89
C MET A 67 -6.00 -10.58 -5.98
N ALA A 68 -5.76 -9.82 -4.90
CA ALA A 68 -4.74 -10.14 -3.91
C ALA A 68 -5.06 -11.44 -3.15
N LYS A 69 -6.32 -11.65 -2.76
CA LYS A 69 -6.80 -12.90 -2.15
C LYS A 69 -6.57 -14.08 -3.09
N TYR A 70 -6.97 -13.97 -4.35
CA TYR A 70 -6.78 -15.00 -5.37
C TYR A 70 -5.30 -15.38 -5.54
N SER A 71 -4.41 -14.39 -5.68
CA SER A 71 -2.96 -14.62 -5.82
C SER A 71 -2.36 -15.30 -4.58
N MET A 72 -2.78 -14.90 -3.38
CA MET A 72 -2.35 -15.52 -2.12
C MET A 72 -2.83 -16.97 -1.99
N GLU A 73 -4.06 -17.25 -2.41
CA GLU A 73 -4.67 -18.57 -2.34
C GLU A 73 -4.05 -19.54 -3.36
N LYS A 74 -3.79 -19.07 -4.58
CA LYS A 74 -3.02 -19.80 -5.60
C LYS A 74 -1.65 -20.21 -5.06
N ARG A 75 -0.91 -19.27 -4.46
CA ARG A 75 0.39 -19.52 -3.83
C ARG A 75 0.33 -20.54 -2.68
N LYS A 76 -0.74 -20.54 -1.89
CA LYS A 76 -0.95 -21.54 -0.83
C LYS A 76 -1.20 -22.93 -1.43
N LYS A 77 -1.97 -23.01 -2.52
CA LYS A 77 -2.26 -24.26 -3.22
C LYS A 77 -0.98 -24.85 -3.83
N GLU A 78 -0.19 -24.05 -4.53
CA GLU A 78 1.11 -24.45 -5.11
C GLU A 78 2.11 -24.93 -4.05
N ARG A 79 2.11 -24.32 -2.86
CA ARG A 79 2.97 -24.74 -1.73
C ARG A 79 2.50 -26.03 -1.05
N ARG A 80 1.21 -26.37 -1.14
CA ARG A 80 0.66 -27.62 -0.58
C ARG A 80 0.91 -28.82 -1.50
N THR A 81 1.07 -28.57 -2.79
CA THR A 81 1.33 -29.59 -3.82
C THR A 81 2.82 -29.86 -4.05
N ARG A 82 3.71 -29.30 -3.23
CA ARG A 82 5.17 -29.48 -3.28
C ARG A 82 5.67 -30.04 -1.96
#